data_AF-A0A524NEV7-F1
#
_entry.id   AF-A0A524NEV7-F1
#
_cell.length_a   1.000
_cell.length_b   1.000
_cell.length_c   1.000
_cell.angle_alpha   90.00
_cell.angle_beta   90.00
_cell.angle_gamma   90.00
#
_symmetry.space_group_name_H-M   'P 1'
#
loop_
_entity.id
_entity.type
_entity.pdbx_description
1 polymer ?
#
loop_
_entity_poly.entity_id
_entity_poly.type
_entity_poly.pdbx_seq_one_letter_code
_entity_poly.pdbx_strand_id
1 'polypeptide(L)'
;RFRAHLQPLIKRNPFFSARVNMRVLFDVTGPHGGRWVADFRDEPHEDIVYLDRGEECPYQFEFEARNVDQVLRGELSWEDLLLSLRFKASRNPDRYNQHLFSFLKMADHAALQAIATAEMALEAVPTDTFELETGGSRYEIQRFCPHAGSDLSEAEVGDGEIICPGHRWHFALDTGACAQSDYRIHCRLLGPAGTEKKTG
;
A
#
# COMPACT_ATOMS: atom_id res chain seq x y z
N ARG A 1 -4.51 -1.33 -26.74
CA ARG A 1 -3.94 -2.49 -26.01
C ARG A 1 -3.88 -2.22 -24.51
N PHE A 2 -3.29 -1.08 -24.09
CA PHE A 2 -3.21 -0.68 -22.68
C PHE A 2 -4.53 -0.81 -21.89
N ARG A 3 -5.60 -0.14 -22.34
CA ARG A 3 -6.95 -0.26 -21.75
C ARG A 3 -7.44 -1.71 -21.65
N ALA A 4 -7.30 -2.49 -22.73
CA ALA A 4 -7.75 -3.88 -22.78
C ALA A 4 -6.94 -4.81 -21.85
N HIS A 5 -5.72 -4.42 -21.49
CA HIS A 5 -4.88 -5.14 -20.52
C HIS A 5 -5.28 -4.83 -19.08
N LEU A 6 -5.36 -3.55 -18.71
CA LEU A 6 -5.61 -3.14 -17.32
C LEU A 6 -7.07 -3.27 -16.90
N GLN A 7 -8.04 -2.91 -17.75
CA GLN A 7 -9.45 -2.89 -17.36
C GLN A 7 -9.97 -4.23 -16.82
N PRO A 8 -9.78 -5.39 -17.50
CA PRO A 8 -10.24 -6.66 -16.96
C PRO A 8 -9.49 -7.06 -15.68
N LEU A 9 -8.21 -6.70 -15.56
CA LEU A 9 -7.42 -6.99 -14.38
C LEU A 9 -7.94 -6.23 -13.15
N ILE A 10 -8.31 -4.95 -13.30
CA ILE A 10 -8.89 -4.16 -12.21
C ILE A 10 -10.28 -4.71 -11.83
N LYS A 11 -11.17 -4.92 -12.83
CA LYS A 11 -12.54 -5.40 -12.58
C LYS A 11 -12.60 -6.76 -11.89
N ARG A 12 -11.65 -7.65 -12.17
CA ARG A 12 -11.62 -9.01 -11.61
C ARG A 12 -10.95 -9.11 -10.24
N ASN A 13 -10.39 -8.03 -9.70
CA ASN A 13 -9.65 -8.05 -8.44
C ASN A 13 -10.16 -6.98 -7.45
N PRO A 14 -11.43 -7.07 -7.01
CA PRO A 14 -12.06 -6.06 -6.17
C PRO A 14 -11.35 -5.84 -4.82
N PHE A 15 -10.69 -6.87 -4.27
CA PHE A 15 -9.85 -6.75 -3.07
C PHE A 15 -8.78 -5.66 -3.21
N PHE A 16 -8.07 -5.67 -4.35
CA PHE A 16 -7.05 -4.68 -4.65
C PHE A 16 -7.68 -3.34 -5.00
N SER A 17 -8.74 -3.31 -5.81
CA SER A 17 -9.42 -2.06 -6.16
C SER A 17 -9.89 -1.28 -4.93
N ALA A 18 -10.52 -1.96 -3.98
CA ALA A 18 -10.97 -1.35 -2.72
C ALA A 18 -9.83 -0.81 -1.84
N ARG A 19 -8.62 -1.39 -1.92
CA ARG A 19 -7.44 -0.97 -1.13
C ARG A 19 -6.55 0.04 -1.84
N VAL A 20 -6.60 0.09 -3.17
CA VAL A 20 -5.98 1.15 -3.97
C VAL A 20 -6.85 2.40 -3.93
N ASN A 21 -8.15 2.25 -4.22
CA ASN A 21 -9.20 3.27 -4.10
C ASN A 21 -8.80 4.70 -4.52
N MET A 22 -8.10 4.83 -5.64
CA MET A 22 -7.67 6.11 -6.20
C MET A 22 -7.58 6.03 -7.71
N ARG A 23 -7.40 7.20 -8.34
CA ARG A 23 -7.00 7.29 -9.75
C ARG A 23 -5.49 7.23 -9.86
N VAL A 24 -5.01 6.45 -10.82
CA VAL A 24 -3.57 6.32 -11.11
C VAL A 24 -3.32 6.72 -12.55
N LEU A 25 -2.42 7.68 -12.75
CA LEU A 25 -2.03 8.13 -14.08
C LEU A 25 -0.86 7.29 -14.61
N PHE A 26 -0.97 6.87 -15.86
CA PHE A 26 0.08 6.27 -16.66
C PHE A 26 0.37 7.17 -17.85
N ASP A 27 1.45 7.94 -17.78
CA ASP A 27 1.98 8.71 -18.90
C ASP A 27 2.91 7.83 -19.74
N VAL A 28 2.38 7.29 -20.84
CA VAL A 28 3.11 6.43 -21.74
C VAL A 28 3.63 7.27 -22.90
N THR A 29 4.91 7.59 -22.90
CA THR A 29 5.54 8.51 -23.85
C THR A 29 6.02 7.82 -25.13
N GLY A 30 6.03 8.53 -26.25
CA GLY A 30 6.51 8.01 -27.55
C GLY A 30 5.41 7.49 -28.48
N PRO A 31 5.79 6.83 -29.60
CA PRO A 31 4.84 6.41 -30.63
C PRO A 31 3.74 5.49 -30.08
N HIS A 32 2.48 5.78 -30.43
CA HIS A 32 1.29 5.05 -29.95
C HIS A 32 1.11 5.04 -28.42
N GLY A 33 1.83 5.90 -27.71
CA GLY A 33 1.62 6.17 -26.29
C GLY A 33 0.33 6.94 -26.00
N GLY A 34 0.24 7.49 -24.80
CA GLY A 34 -0.88 8.28 -24.33
C GLY A 34 -0.87 8.41 -22.82
N ARG A 35 -1.61 9.40 -22.31
CA ARG A 35 -1.86 9.58 -20.88
C ARG A 35 -3.14 8.85 -20.53
N TRP A 36 -3.03 7.81 -19.71
CA TRP A 36 -4.14 6.92 -19.35
C TRP A 36 -4.39 6.99 -17.86
N VAL A 37 -5.66 7.09 -17.46
CA VAL A 37 -6.08 6.99 -16.07
C VAL A 37 -6.65 5.59 -15.85
N ALA A 38 -6.17 4.91 -14.81
CA ALA A 38 -6.80 3.74 -14.23
C ALA A 38 -7.52 4.16 -12.94
N ASP A 39 -8.83 3.98 -12.91
CA ASP A 39 -9.68 4.35 -11.77
C ASP A 39 -10.00 3.11 -10.94
N PHE A 40 -9.44 3.01 -9.74
CA PHE A 40 -9.66 1.89 -8.82
C PHE A 40 -10.81 2.14 -7.84
N ARG A 41 -11.43 3.32 -7.89
CA ARG A 41 -12.49 3.70 -6.95
C ARG A 41 -13.76 2.91 -7.24
N ASP A 42 -14.53 2.65 -6.20
CA ASP A 42 -15.83 1.98 -6.29
C ASP A 42 -16.91 2.97 -6.77
N GLU A 43 -16.79 3.40 -8.03
CA GLU A 43 -17.78 4.24 -8.70
C GLU A 43 -18.40 3.48 -9.87
N PRO A 44 -19.71 3.66 -10.14
CA PRO A 44 -20.43 2.92 -11.17
C PRO A 44 -20.11 3.45 -12.58
N HIS A 45 -18.85 3.34 -13.00
CA HIS A 45 -18.40 3.70 -14.34
C HIS A 45 -18.15 2.45 -15.18
N GLU A 46 -18.72 2.41 -16.39
CA GLU A 46 -18.45 1.31 -17.32
C GLU A 46 -16.98 1.29 -17.77
N ASP A 47 -16.39 2.47 -17.92
CA ASP A 47 -15.00 2.67 -18.34
C ASP A 47 -14.13 3.16 -17.18
N ILE A 48 -13.30 2.27 -16.67
CA ILE A 48 -12.38 2.54 -15.55
C ILE A 48 -10.92 2.67 -16.02
N VAL A 49 -10.66 2.51 -17.31
CA VAL A 49 -9.35 2.81 -17.90
C VAL A 49 -9.54 3.66 -19.15
N TYR A 50 -9.36 4.97 -19.02
CA TYR A 50 -9.68 5.96 -20.03
C TYR A 50 -8.51 6.92 -20.27
N LEU A 51 -8.59 7.73 -21.32
CA LEU A 51 -7.59 8.78 -21.59
C LEU A 51 -7.75 9.90 -20.55
N ASP A 52 -6.62 10.42 -20.07
CA ASP A 52 -6.58 11.52 -19.10
C ASP A 52 -7.41 12.73 -19.58
N ARG A 53 -8.25 13.27 -18.69
CA ARG A 53 -9.07 14.46 -18.90
C ARG A 53 -8.69 15.58 -17.93
N GLY A 54 -7.55 15.46 -17.24
CA GLY A 54 -7.07 16.42 -16.24
C GLY A 54 -7.55 16.13 -14.83
N GLU A 55 -7.99 14.89 -14.54
CA GLU A 55 -8.37 14.48 -13.19
C GLU A 55 -7.16 14.44 -12.24
N GLU A 56 -7.42 14.70 -10.96
CA GLU A 56 -6.40 14.50 -9.93
C GLU A 56 -6.07 13.01 -9.78
N CYS A 57 -4.78 12.70 -9.90
CA CYS A 57 -4.21 11.37 -9.74
C CYS A 57 -3.09 11.43 -8.69
N PRO A 58 -3.33 10.94 -7.45
CA PRO A 58 -2.35 10.95 -6.38
C PRO A 58 -1.09 10.15 -6.69
N TYR A 59 -1.19 9.19 -7.62
CA TYR A 59 -0.07 8.42 -8.13
C TYR A 59 0.05 8.59 -9.64
N GLN A 60 1.28 8.80 -10.11
CA GLN A 60 1.58 8.95 -11.52
C GLN A 60 2.84 8.18 -11.89
N PHE A 61 2.79 7.46 -13.00
CA PHE A 61 3.92 6.76 -13.57
C PHE A 61 4.19 7.27 -14.98
N GLU A 62 5.45 7.49 -15.33
CA GLU A 62 5.91 7.82 -16.68
C GLU A 62 6.72 6.63 -17.22
N PHE A 63 6.31 6.09 -18.37
CA PHE A 63 7.00 5.00 -19.05
C PHE A 63 7.25 5.36 -20.51
N GLU A 64 8.30 4.79 -21.12
CA GLU A 64 8.41 4.78 -22.59
C GLU A 64 7.50 3.71 -23.19
N ALA A 65 6.79 4.04 -24.27
CA ALA A 65 5.83 3.16 -24.94
C ALA A 65 6.43 1.79 -25.33
N ARG A 66 7.71 1.75 -25.74
CA ARG A 66 8.40 0.50 -26.08
C ARG A 66 8.51 -0.48 -24.91
N ASN A 67 8.61 0.02 -23.67
CA ASN A 67 8.74 -0.82 -22.49
C ASN A 67 7.38 -1.36 -22.08
N VAL A 68 6.35 -0.50 -22.10
CA VAL A 68 4.96 -0.92 -21.85
C VAL A 68 4.50 -1.92 -22.91
N ASP A 69 4.83 -1.71 -24.18
CA ASP A 69 4.40 -2.62 -25.24
C ASP A 69 5.04 -4.02 -25.14
N GLN A 70 6.29 -4.14 -24.66
CA GLN A 70 6.86 -5.46 -24.31
C GLN A 70 6.02 -6.16 -23.23
N VAL A 71 5.56 -5.41 -22.22
CA VAL A 71 4.68 -5.96 -21.18
C VAL A 71 3.33 -6.40 -21.76
N LEU A 72 2.72 -5.58 -22.61
CA LEU A 72 1.45 -5.90 -23.26
C LEU A 72 1.54 -7.09 -24.24
N ARG A 73 2.74 -7.45 -24.70
CA ARG A 73 3.01 -8.63 -25.52
C ARG A 73 3.42 -9.86 -24.69
N GLY A 74 3.60 -9.71 -23.38
CA GLY A 74 4.10 -10.79 -22.50
C GLY A 74 5.59 -11.08 -22.66
N GLU A 75 6.36 -10.17 -23.27
CA GLU A 75 7.82 -10.27 -23.45
C GLU A 75 8.59 -9.79 -22.20
N LEU A 76 7.92 -9.01 -21.35
CA LEU A 76 8.44 -8.43 -20.10
C LEU A 76 7.35 -8.46 -19.04
N SER A 77 7.67 -8.79 -17.78
CA SER A 77 6.69 -8.66 -16.70
C SER A 77 6.60 -7.20 -16.22
N TRP A 78 5.48 -6.84 -15.58
CA TRP A 78 5.40 -5.54 -14.91
C TRP A 78 6.42 -5.42 -13.77
N GLU A 79 6.70 -6.51 -13.05
CA GLU A 79 7.72 -6.55 -12.02
C GLU A 79 9.11 -6.25 -12.59
N ASP A 80 9.52 -6.92 -13.67
CA ASP A 80 10.82 -6.67 -14.31
C ASP A 80 10.93 -5.24 -14.83
N LEU A 81 9.84 -4.69 -15.39
CA LEU A 81 9.82 -3.30 -15.82
C LEU A 81 10.03 -2.34 -14.63
N LEU A 82 9.33 -2.56 -13.52
CA LEU A 82 9.48 -1.73 -12.32
C LEU A 82 10.87 -1.88 -11.69
N LEU A 83 11.44 -3.09 -11.65
CA LEU A 83 12.78 -3.34 -11.12
C LEU A 83 13.90 -2.81 -12.03
N SER A 84 13.62 -2.62 -13.33
CA SER A 84 14.59 -2.04 -14.28
C SER A 84 14.85 -0.55 -14.06
N LEU A 85 14.00 0.13 -13.28
CA LEU A 85 14.02 1.58 -13.08
C LEU A 85 13.91 2.39 -14.38
N ARG A 86 13.42 1.78 -15.48
CA ARG A 86 13.17 2.45 -16.76
C ARG A 86 11.80 3.14 -16.80
N PHE A 87 11.50 3.87 -15.73
CA PHE A 87 10.28 4.63 -15.53
C PHE A 87 10.53 5.75 -14.53
N LYS A 88 9.62 6.72 -14.47
CA LYS A 88 9.55 7.67 -13.36
C LYS A 88 8.23 7.47 -12.62
N ALA A 89 8.21 7.81 -11.34
CA ALA A 89 6.97 7.86 -10.60
C ALA A 89 6.95 9.07 -9.68
N SER A 90 5.75 9.58 -9.44
CA SER A 90 5.47 10.58 -8.41
C SER A 90 4.24 10.17 -7.64
N ARG A 91 4.17 10.64 -6.39
CA ARG A 91 2.98 10.52 -5.56
C ARG A 91 2.79 11.76 -4.71
N ASN A 92 1.55 12.18 -4.54
CA ASN A 92 1.16 13.30 -3.70
C ASN A 92 -0.27 13.06 -3.17
N PRO A 93 -0.50 12.96 -1.85
CA PRO A 93 0.48 13.03 -0.76
C PRO A 93 1.51 11.89 -0.81
N ASP A 94 2.62 12.03 -0.07
CA ASP A 94 3.70 11.03 -0.01
C ASP A 94 3.30 9.81 0.83
N ARG A 95 2.31 9.05 0.35
CA ARG A 95 1.72 7.88 1.03
C ARG A 95 1.90 6.64 0.15
N TYR A 96 2.55 5.61 0.70
CA TYR A 96 2.76 4.32 0.04
C TYR A 96 1.51 3.47 0.05
N ASN A 97 1.06 3.08 -1.16
CA ASN A 97 0.00 2.10 -1.32
C ASN A 97 0.59 0.75 -1.78
N GLN A 98 0.76 -0.18 -0.84
CA GLN A 98 1.31 -1.52 -1.11
C GLN A 98 0.47 -2.29 -2.13
N HIS A 99 -0.86 -2.21 -2.02
CA HIS A 99 -1.78 -2.92 -2.88
C HIS A 99 -1.66 -2.50 -4.34
N LEU A 100 -1.39 -1.23 -4.64
CA LEU A 100 -1.11 -0.76 -6.01
C LEU A 100 0.15 -1.43 -6.56
N PHE A 101 1.23 -1.46 -5.79
CA PHE A 101 2.48 -2.08 -6.25
C PHE A 101 2.36 -3.60 -6.38
N SER A 102 1.71 -4.27 -5.44
CA SER A 102 1.41 -5.72 -5.55
C SER A 102 0.53 -6.01 -6.77
N PHE A 103 -0.49 -5.19 -7.02
CA PHE A 103 -1.35 -5.28 -8.19
C PHE A 103 -0.54 -5.20 -9.49
N LEU A 104 0.32 -4.20 -9.61
CA LEU A 104 1.15 -3.99 -10.79
C LEU A 104 2.20 -5.09 -10.96
N LYS A 105 2.98 -5.41 -9.93
CA LYS A 105 4.05 -6.41 -10.02
C LYS A 105 3.53 -7.77 -10.48
N MET A 106 2.42 -8.21 -9.87
CA MET A 106 1.85 -9.53 -10.20
C MET A 106 1.13 -9.50 -11.54
N ALA A 107 0.30 -8.47 -11.79
CA ALA A 107 -0.48 -8.26 -13.00
C ALA A 107 -1.19 -9.51 -13.59
N ASP A 108 -1.47 -10.50 -12.74
CA ASP A 108 -2.08 -11.77 -13.07
C ASP A 108 -3.21 -12.06 -12.08
N HIS A 109 -4.35 -12.51 -12.59
CA HIS A 109 -5.52 -12.69 -11.75
C HIS A 109 -5.36 -13.85 -10.77
N ALA A 110 -4.74 -14.97 -11.14
CA ALA A 110 -4.60 -16.10 -10.24
C ALA A 110 -3.66 -15.77 -9.08
N ALA A 111 -2.53 -15.12 -9.38
CA ALA A 111 -1.59 -14.63 -8.37
C ALA A 111 -2.24 -13.62 -7.42
N LEU A 112 -2.98 -12.64 -7.97
CA LEU A 112 -3.68 -11.65 -7.15
C LEU A 112 -4.77 -12.27 -6.28
N GLN A 113 -5.53 -13.23 -6.79
CA GLN A 113 -6.53 -13.95 -5.97
C GLN A 113 -5.89 -14.74 -4.83
N ALA A 114 -4.74 -15.37 -5.07
CA ALA A 114 -4.00 -16.08 -4.02
C ALA A 114 -3.53 -15.13 -2.91
N ILE A 115 -2.98 -13.96 -3.29
CA ILE A 115 -2.55 -12.93 -2.33
C ILE A 115 -3.76 -12.40 -1.54
N ALA A 116 -4.83 -12.02 -2.22
CA ALA A 116 -6.04 -11.53 -1.58
C ALA A 116 -6.60 -12.54 -0.57
N THR A 117 -6.64 -13.83 -0.94
CA THR A 117 -7.09 -14.90 -0.05
C THR A 117 -6.21 -15.01 1.19
N ALA A 118 -4.89 -14.97 1.00
CA ALA A 118 -3.93 -15.06 2.11
C ALA A 118 -4.04 -13.86 3.06
N GLU A 119 -4.10 -12.64 2.53
CA GLU A 119 -4.24 -11.41 3.32
C GLU A 119 -5.57 -11.39 4.09
N MET A 120 -6.69 -11.72 3.45
CA MET A 120 -7.99 -11.81 4.13
C MET A 120 -8.00 -12.87 5.25
N ALA A 121 -7.31 -13.99 5.05
CA ALA A 121 -7.18 -15.01 6.08
C ALA A 121 -6.38 -14.49 7.28
N LEU A 122 -5.30 -13.72 7.05
CA LEU A 122 -4.51 -13.11 8.12
C LEU A 122 -5.30 -12.02 8.88
N GLU A 123 -6.08 -11.20 8.16
CA GLU A 123 -6.96 -10.18 8.77
C GLU A 123 -8.05 -10.79 9.67
N ALA A 124 -8.46 -12.03 9.43
CA ALA A 124 -9.45 -12.74 10.24
C ALA A 124 -8.88 -13.33 11.54
N VAL A 125 -7.55 -13.37 11.69
CA VAL A 125 -6.88 -13.88 12.91
C VAL A 125 -6.81 -12.76 13.95
N PRO A 126 -7.20 -13.01 15.21
CA PRO A 126 -7.00 -12.05 16.29
C PRO A 126 -5.54 -11.61 16.37
N THR A 127 -5.31 -10.30 16.47
CA THR A 127 -3.96 -9.75 16.50
C THR A 127 -3.32 -9.98 17.87
N ASP A 128 -2.16 -10.64 17.90
CA ASP A 128 -1.33 -10.69 19.11
C ASP A 128 -0.96 -9.27 19.53
N THR A 129 -0.96 -9.01 20.84
CA THR A 129 -0.62 -7.70 21.41
C THR A 129 0.44 -7.82 22.49
N PHE A 130 1.10 -6.70 22.80
CA PHE A 130 1.99 -6.54 23.94
C PHE A 130 1.75 -5.21 24.63
N GLU A 131 2.14 -5.11 25.90
CA GLU A 131 2.10 -3.84 26.64
C GLU A 131 3.39 -3.05 26.44
N LEU A 132 3.26 -1.77 26.12
CA LEU A 132 4.34 -0.82 25.97
C LEU A 132 4.19 0.30 27.00
N GLU A 133 5.23 0.53 27.81
CA GLU A 133 5.30 1.71 28.69
C GLU A 133 6.24 2.75 28.08
N THR A 134 5.74 3.96 27.81
CA THR A 134 6.54 5.07 27.27
C THR A 134 5.86 6.40 27.58
N GLY A 135 6.65 7.46 27.75
CA GLY A 135 6.12 8.81 28.04
C GLY A 135 5.22 8.88 29.28
N GLY A 136 5.44 8.01 30.27
CA GLY A 136 4.60 7.91 31.47
C GLY A 136 3.22 7.31 31.25
N SER A 137 2.97 6.69 30.10
CA SER A 137 1.72 6.04 29.74
C SER A 137 1.94 4.57 29.39
N ARG A 138 0.88 3.76 29.52
CA ARG A 138 0.82 2.35 29.14
C ARG A 138 -0.07 2.18 27.94
N TYR A 139 0.37 1.40 26.97
CA TYR A 139 -0.36 1.12 25.74
C TYR A 139 -0.43 -0.39 25.51
N GLU A 140 -1.52 -0.86 24.93
CA GLU A 140 -1.63 -2.17 24.30
C GLU A 140 -1.42 -1.98 22.80
N ILE A 141 -0.38 -2.59 22.24
CA ILE A 141 0.05 -2.45 20.85
C ILE A 141 -0.04 -3.80 20.16
N GLN A 142 -0.48 -3.86 18.91
CA GLN A 142 -0.31 -5.08 18.12
C GLN A 142 1.16 -5.44 17.96
N ARG A 143 1.45 -6.74 18.01
CA ARG A 143 2.80 -7.25 17.95
C ARG A 143 3.39 -7.23 16.55
N PHE A 144 2.62 -7.56 15.50
CA PHE A 144 3.18 -7.70 14.16
C PHE A 144 2.82 -6.52 13.26
N CYS A 145 3.81 -5.98 12.54
CA CYS A 145 3.62 -4.93 11.55
C CYS A 145 2.72 -5.44 10.40
N PRO A 146 1.66 -4.69 10.00
CA PRO A 146 0.68 -5.17 9.03
C PRO A 146 1.20 -5.15 7.58
N HIS A 147 2.39 -4.59 7.35
CA HIS A 147 3.06 -4.63 6.05
C HIS A 147 3.63 -6.01 5.73
N ALA A 148 4.55 -6.49 6.58
CA ALA A 148 5.34 -7.70 6.32
C ALA A 148 5.66 -8.50 7.59
N GLY A 149 4.89 -8.31 8.67
CA GLY A 149 4.96 -9.15 9.86
C GLY A 149 6.17 -8.92 10.77
N SER A 150 6.92 -7.82 10.63
CA SER A 150 8.00 -7.50 11.57
C SER A 150 7.49 -7.36 13.00
N ASP A 151 8.20 -7.93 13.98
CA ASP A 151 7.82 -7.85 15.40
C ASP A 151 8.08 -6.45 15.95
N LEU A 152 7.01 -5.79 16.40
CA LEU A 152 7.00 -4.45 16.98
C LEU A 152 7.38 -4.47 18.47
N SER A 153 7.43 -5.63 19.15
CA SER A 153 7.96 -5.66 20.53
C SER A 153 9.44 -5.31 20.60
N GLU A 154 10.15 -5.47 19.48
CA GLU A 154 11.58 -5.15 19.31
C GLU A 154 11.81 -3.79 18.65
N ALA A 155 10.77 -2.96 18.53
CA ALA A 155 10.82 -1.69 17.83
C ALA A 155 11.50 -0.58 18.64
N GLU A 156 12.07 0.38 17.93
CA GLU A 156 12.44 1.68 18.50
C GLU A 156 11.16 2.47 18.82
N VAL A 157 11.11 3.08 20.01
CA VAL A 157 9.96 3.88 20.49
C VAL A 157 10.46 5.23 20.98
N GLY A 158 9.85 6.30 20.49
CA GLY A 158 10.23 7.68 20.81
C GLY A 158 9.26 8.68 20.21
N ASP A 159 9.20 9.89 20.77
CA ASP A 159 8.40 11.01 20.23
C ASP A 159 6.92 10.70 19.95
N GLY A 160 6.33 9.79 20.73
CA GLY A 160 4.93 9.38 20.55
C GLY A 160 4.71 8.40 19.40
N GLU A 161 5.76 7.79 18.87
CA GLU A 161 5.71 6.84 17.76
C GLU A 161 6.42 5.52 18.10
N ILE A 162 6.03 4.47 17.37
CA ILE A 162 6.74 3.19 17.29
C ILE A 162 7.23 2.97 15.86
N ILE A 163 8.51 2.63 15.72
CA ILE A 163 9.18 2.52 14.42
C ILE A 163 9.39 1.04 14.08
N CYS A 164 8.72 0.56 13.04
CA CYS A 164 8.84 -0.83 12.60
C CYS A 164 10.31 -1.19 12.27
N PRO A 165 10.89 -2.25 12.85
CA PRO A 165 12.29 -2.58 12.67
C PRO A 165 12.63 -3.07 11.25
N GLY A 166 11.63 -3.58 10.50
CA GLY A 166 11.84 -4.04 9.13
C GLY A 166 11.92 -2.90 8.11
N HIS A 167 10.84 -2.13 8.00
CA HIS A 167 10.68 -1.13 6.94
C HIS A 167 10.74 0.33 7.43
N ARG A 168 11.01 0.52 8.73
CA ARG A 168 11.06 1.84 9.36
C ARG A 168 9.84 2.70 9.11
N TRP A 169 8.66 2.07 9.10
CA TRP A 169 7.40 2.81 9.11
C TRP A 169 7.09 3.28 10.51
N HIS A 170 6.70 4.55 10.61
CA HIS A 170 6.42 5.22 11.87
C HIS A 170 4.93 5.17 12.12
N PHE A 171 4.53 4.61 13.25
CA PHE A 171 3.14 4.54 13.68
C PHE A 171 2.94 5.39 14.92
N ALA A 172 2.02 6.33 14.87
CA ALA A 172 1.70 7.17 16.02
C ALA A 172 1.03 6.35 17.13
N LEU A 173 1.42 6.51 18.39
CA LEU A 173 0.89 5.76 19.53
C LEU A 173 -0.52 6.23 19.96
N ASP A 174 -0.98 7.38 19.50
CA ASP A 174 -2.31 7.88 19.84
C ASP A 174 -3.41 7.28 18.93
N THR A 175 -3.05 6.96 17.70
CA THR A 175 -3.98 6.59 16.63
C THR A 175 -3.61 5.27 15.96
N GLY A 176 -2.35 4.86 16.03
CA GLY A 176 -1.78 3.75 15.27
C GLY A 176 -1.56 4.07 13.79
N ALA A 177 -1.80 5.30 13.34
CA ALA A 177 -1.69 5.66 11.92
C ALA A 177 -0.23 5.65 11.45
N CYS A 178 0.01 5.05 10.29
CA CYS A 178 1.32 5.10 9.64
C CYS A 178 1.54 6.45 8.96
N ALA A 179 2.69 7.10 9.20
CA ALA A 179 3.03 8.34 8.51
C ALA A 179 3.29 8.12 7.00
N GLN A 180 3.88 6.98 6.64
CA GLN A 180 4.34 6.70 5.28
C GLN A 180 3.33 5.93 4.40
N SER A 181 2.24 5.41 4.94
CA SER A 181 1.30 4.54 4.20
C SER A 181 -0.13 4.64 4.73
N ASP A 182 -1.07 3.94 4.10
CA ASP A 182 -2.46 3.86 4.57
C ASP A 182 -2.69 2.81 5.67
N TYR A 183 -1.61 2.13 6.11
CA TYR A 183 -1.71 1.18 7.21
C TYR A 183 -1.97 1.84 8.55
N ARG A 184 -2.64 1.09 9.42
CA ARG A 184 -2.84 1.41 10.82
C ARG A 184 -2.53 0.18 11.66
N ILE A 185 -1.94 0.40 12.82
CA ILE A 185 -1.76 -0.62 13.85
C ILE A 185 -2.82 -0.46 14.94
N HIS A 186 -3.24 -1.57 15.56
CA HIS A 186 -3.97 -1.52 16.82
C HIS A 186 -3.07 -0.92 17.90
N CYS A 187 -3.56 0.16 18.51
CA CYS A 187 -2.91 0.85 19.60
C CYS A 187 -3.98 1.40 20.55
N ARG A 188 -3.91 1.04 21.82
CA ARG A 188 -4.89 1.43 22.83
C ARG A 188 -4.21 1.93 24.09
N LEU A 189 -4.48 3.18 24.47
CA LEU A 189 -4.02 3.73 25.75
C LEU A 189 -4.72 3.00 26.92
N LEU A 190 -3.93 2.43 27.82
CA LEU A 190 -4.39 1.73 29.02
C LEU A 190 -4.44 2.65 30.25
N GLY A 191 -3.70 3.76 30.24
CA GLY A 191 -3.64 4.73 31.33
C GLY A 191 -2.20 5.13 31.67
N PRO A 192 -1.97 5.79 32.82
CA PRO A 192 -0.63 6.14 33.25
C PRO A 192 0.20 4.91 33.59
N ALA A 193 1.51 4.98 33.37
CA ALA A 193 2.48 4.04 33.92
C ALA A 193 2.41 4.11 35.45
N GLY A 194 2.37 2.94 36.10
CA GLY A 194 2.24 2.88 37.55
C GLY A 194 3.43 3.57 38.20
N THR A 195 3.19 4.54 39.09
CA THR A 195 4.25 5.06 39.95
C THR A 195 4.76 3.89 40.80
N GLU A 196 6.04 3.54 40.68
CA GLU A 196 6.70 2.74 41.69
C GLU A 196 6.40 3.38 43.05
N LYS A 197 5.63 2.70 43.89
CA LYS A 197 5.54 3.07 45.30
C LYS A 197 6.94 2.90 45.87
N LYS A 198 7.67 4.00 46.01
CA LYS A 198 8.82 4.03 46.93
C LYS A 198 8.26 3.80 48.33
N THR A 199 8.28 2.55 48.78
CA THR A 199 8.14 2.20 50.19
C THR A 199 9.35 2.77 50.92
N GLY A 200 9.13 3.87 51.64
CA GLY A 200 10.03 4.44 52.64
C GLY A 200 9.26 4.65 53.92
#